data_AF-A0A3M0P868-F1
#
_entry.id   AF-A0A3M0P868-F1
#
_cell.length_a   1.000
_cell.length_b   1.000
_cell.length_c   1.000
_cell.angle_alpha   90.00
_cell.angle_beta   90.00
_cell.angle_gamma   90.00
#
_symmetry.space_group_name_H-M   'P 1'
#
loop_
_entity.id
_entity.type
_entity.pdbx_description
1 polymer ?
#
loop_
_entity_poly.entity_id
_entity_poly.type
_entity_poly.pdbx_seq_one_letter_code
_entity_poly.pdbx_strand_id
1 'polypeptide(L)'
;MNKHIELSKQSKKLLFSGITAAALALAVGGPHAVKADSVSGSTLAAQNLNTKTANDKTGFVSFNKKADYKATKDKPSNNVAESNTDVNKDEESGKINTQTQANTTSAPAKVTTKESESIDDWMPDQNLQKVIAYSLYSDDSETGVAKVTKDDLANMTSLNLDVNHAEEDPYYYLAYMNIQSLEGLQYATKLESINLSPSIDLNLRYYGTALAYSTLYDISALKDLNNLSSVVLQQCQIRDISALANKPKLYDCSISYNAITDFSPLGSDENLRKNGILSAYYQAGAYNTLGVSQKTPYITVTYPPFIDVDGSQMTIRIANDDNEDHFASAYLSKWKDNAGQVTADGQHVVWDLSGLPVGYKGYMTINFKGNSGAGGYLIYPFEITD
;
A
#
# COMPACT_ATOMS: atom_id res chain seq x y z
N MET A 1 -19.07 9.84 -12.49
CA MET A 1 -19.71 9.06 -13.59
C MET A 1 -19.03 7.70 -13.63
N ASN A 2 -19.51 6.76 -12.83
CA ASN A 2 -18.78 5.53 -12.54
C ASN A 2 -18.90 4.56 -13.72
N LYS A 3 -17.83 4.44 -14.52
CA LYS A 3 -17.72 3.33 -15.47
C LYS A 3 -17.52 2.05 -14.67
N HIS A 4 -18.52 1.17 -14.68
CA HIS A 4 -18.29 -0.24 -14.33
C HIS A 4 -17.29 -0.81 -15.34
N ILE A 5 -16.07 -1.12 -14.88
CA ILE A 5 -15.06 -1.80 -15.69
C ILE A 5 -15.36 -3.29 -15.61
N GLU A 6 -15.77 -3.89 -16.72
CA GLU A 6 -15.99 -5.33 -16.79
C GLU A 6 -14.64 -6.06 -16.89
N LEU A 7 -14.29 -6.82 -15.86
CA LEU A 7 -12.95 -7.41 -15.71
C LEU A 7 -12.84 -8.77 -16.40
N SER A 8 -11.74 -8.96 -17.13
CA SER A 8 -11.39 -10.27 -17.71
C SER A 8 -11.17 -11.32 -16.62
N LYS A 9 -11.43 -12.61 -16.93
CA LYS A 9 -11.18 -13.73 -16.00
C LYS A 9 -9.72 -13.80 -15.52
N GLN A 10 -8.75 -13.35 -16.34
CA GLN A 10 -7.34 -13.33 -15.98
C GLN A 10 -7.01 -12.18 -15.01
N SER A 11 -7.58 -11.00 -15.24
CA SER A 11 -7.48 -9.86 -14.31
C SER A 11 -8.08 -10.18 -12.94
N LYS A 12 -9.22 -10.89 -12.91
CA LYS A 12 -9.83 -11.42 -11.67
C LYS A 12 -8.94 -12.43 -10.94
N LYS A 13 -8.10 -13.19 -11.65
CA LYS A 13 -7.17 -14.13 -11.01
C LYS A 13 -5.96 -13.42 -10.39
N LEU A 14 -5.50 -12.33 -11.01
CA LEU A 14 -4.37 -11.52 -10.53
C LEU A 14 -4.71 -10.68 -9.29
N LEU A 15 -5.95 -10.16 -9.23
CA LEU A 15 -6.53 -9.41 -8.10
C LEU A 15 -6.15 -9.98 -6.72
N PHE A 16 -6.32 -11.29 -6.51
CA PHE A 16 -6.08 -11.91 -5.21
C PHE A 16 -4.70 -12.57 -5.09
N SER A 17 -3.98 -12.83 -6.19
CA SER A 17 -2.56 -13.21 -6.09
C SER A 17 -1.66 -12.06 -5.64
N GLY A 18 -2.09 -10.80 -5.82
CA GLY A 18 -1.43 -9.64 -5.23
C GLY A 18 -1.66 -9.47 -3.72
N ILE A 19 -2.62 -10.22 -3.14
CA ILE A 19 -2.94 -10.22 -1.71
C ILE A 19 -2.20 -11.37 -0.99
N THR A 20 -1.79 -12.41 -1.71
CA THR A 20 -1.00 -13.51 -1.16
C THR A 20 0.48 -13.14 -0.98
N ALA A 21 0.79 -12.68 0.24
CA ALA A 21 2.10 -12.64 0.89
C ALA A 21 3.19 -11.71 0.30
N ALA A 22 3.36 -10.56 0.95
CA ALA A 22 4.67 -9.98 1.22
C ALA A 22 5.02 -10.24 2.70
N ALA A 23 6.18 -10.86 2.96
CA ALA A 23 6.68 -11.07 4.31
C ALA A 23 8.15 -10.63 4.36
N LEU A 24 8.45 -9.61 5.15
CA LEU A 24 9.81 -9.14 5.43
C LEU A 24 10.07 -9.30 6.93
N ALA A 25 11.15 -10.00 7.29
CA ALA A 25 11.47 -10.28 8.67
C ALA A 25 12.42 -9.21 9.24
N LEU A 26 12.03 -8.57 10.35
CA LEU A 26 12.95 -7.89 11.25
C LEU A 26 13.09 -8.72 12.54
N ALA A 27 14.32 -9.02 12.91
CA ALA A 27 14.63 -9.86 14.06
C ALA A 27 15.03 -9.01 15.27
N VAL A 28 14.25 -9.12 16.35
CA VAL A 28 14.71 -8.75 17.71
C VAL A 28 14.26 -9.87 18.65
N GLY A 29 15.18 -10.44 19.42
CA GLY A 29 14.99 -11.73 20.09
C GLY A 29 14.67 -11.65 21.58
N GLY A 30 14.32 -12.81 22.16
CA GLY A 30 14.13 -13.00 23.61
C GLY A 30 12.97 -13.96 23.92
N PRO A 31 13.15 -15.02 24.73
CA PRO A 31 12.15 -16.07 24.87
C PRO A 31 11.12 -15.77 25.97
N HIS A 32 10.04 -16.56 26.02
CA HIS A 32 9.64 -17.47 27.11
C HIS A 32 8.38 -18.24 26.67
N ALA A 33 8.22 -19.51 27.07
CA ALA A 33 7.23 -20.44 26.49
C ALA A 33 6.29 -21.06 27.54
N VAL A 34 5.00 -21.20 27.22
CA VAL A 34 3.99 -21.99 27.97
C VAL A 34 2.96 -22.61 27.00
N LYS A 35 2.56 -23.87 27.25
CA LYS A 35 1.48 -24.67 26.63
C LYS A 35 0.14 -24.47 27.38
N ALA A 36 -1.08 -24.73 26.89
CA ALA A 36 -1.67 -25.11 25.60
C ALA A 36 -3.23 -24.95 25.73
N ASP A 37 -4.01 -25.46 24.77
CA ASP A 37 -5.45 -25.74 24.84
C ASP A 37 -6.46 -24.59 24.62
N SER A 38 -6.39 -23.97 23.43
CA SER A 38 -7.56 -23.81 22.55
C SER A 38 -7.07 -23.64 21.10
N VAL A 39 -7.82 -24.10 20.09
CA VAL A 39 -7.52 -23.78 18.68
C VAL A 39 -8.10 -22.40 18.34
N SER A 40 -7.59 -21.38 19.02
CA SER A 40 -7.63 -20.02 18.50
C SER A 40 -6.68 -19.94 17.31
N GLY A 41 -7.16 -19.53 16.13
CA GLY A 41 -6.33 -19.35 14.93
C GLY A 41 -5.19 -18.37 15.19
N SER A 42 -3.99 -18.91 15.45
CA SER A 42 -2.87 -18.16 16.00
C SER A 42 -2.05 -17.41 14.95
N THR A 43 -1.56 -16.24 15.35
CA THR A 43 -0.29 -15.61 14.95
C THR A 43 0.59 -16.38 13.95
N LEU A 44 0.93 -15.76 12.81
CA LEU A 44 1.85 -16.32 11.83
C LEU A 44 3.25 -16.53 12.42
N ALA A 45 3.62 -17.79 12.69
CA ALA A 45 5.00 -18.21 12.82
C ALA A 45 5.47 -18.80 11.48
N ALA A 46 6.39 -18.13 10.80
CA ALA A 46 6.91 -18.57 9.50
C ALA A 46 8.06 -19.59 9.66
N GLN A 47 7.98 -20.71 8.95
CA GLN A 47 9.14 -21.58 8.71
C GLN A 47 9.22 -22.02 7.24
N ASN A 48 10.42 -21.90 6.67
CA ASN A 48 10.71 -22.27 5.29
C ASN A 48 10.79 -23.79 5.11
N LEU A 49 10.28 -24.30 3.99
CA LEU A 49 10.64 -25.62 3.48
C LEU A 49 10.97 -25.51 1.99
N ASN A 50 12.21 -25.87 1.65
CA ASN A 50 12.76 -25.82 0.31
C ASN A 50 13.09 -27.24 -0.15
N THR A 51 12.28 -27.81 -1.06
CA THR A 51 12.63 -29.04 -1.78
C THR A 51 12.20 -28.98 -3.26
N LYS A 52 13.22 -28.98 -4.12
CA LYS A 52 13.31 -29.60 -5.47
C LYS A 52 12.21 -30.64 -5.78
N THR A 53 11.70 -30.83 -7.01
CA THR A 53 12.09 -30.33 -8.35
C THR A 53 11.01 -30.69 -9.37
N ALA A 54 10.69 -29.80 -10.31
CA ALA A 54 10.33 -30.14 -11.70
C ALA A 54 10.41 -28.87 -12.56
N ASN A 55 10.97 -28.98 -13.78
CA ASN A 55 11.19 -27.82 -14.65
C ASN A 55 9.88 -27.31 -15.26
N ASP A 56 9.67 -25.99 -15.26
CA ASP A 56 9.51 -25.31 -16.54
C ASP A 56 9.95 -23.84 -16.50
N LYS A 57 10.23 -23.26 -17.68
CA LYS A 57 11.02 -22.02 -17.81
C LYS A 57 10.19 -20.74 -17.82
N THR A 58 10.28 -19.93 -16.76
CA THR A 58 10.28 -18.46 -16.83
C THR A 58 11.12 -17.89 -15.68
N GLY A 59 12.34 -17.43 -16.00
CA GLY A 59 13.22 -16.82 -14.99
C GLY A 59 12.85 -15.36 -14.74
N PHE A 60 12.69 -14.98 -13.48
CA PHE A 60 12.76 -13.58 -13.07
C PHE A 60 14.19 -13.07 -13.29
N VAL A 61 14.37 -12.06 -14.15
CA VAL A 61 15.67 -11.47 -14.43
C VAL A 61 15.91 -10.31 -13.46
N SER A 62 16.93 -10.44 -12.62
CA SER A 62 17.47 -9.32 -11.85
C SER A 62 18.26 -8.40 -12.78
N PHE A 63 17.74 -7.20 -13.06
CA PHE A 63 18.43 -6.24 -13.92
C PHE A 63 19.46 -5.43 -13.13
N ASN A 64 20.70 -5.91 -13.17
CA ASN A 64 21.85 -5.18 -12.68
C ASN A 64 22.65 -4.59 -13.87
N LYS A 65 22.75 -3.25 -13.89
CA LYS A 65 23.73 -2.42 -14.63
C LYS A 65 23.47 -2.08 -16.13
N LYS A 66 23.73 -0.78 -16.40
CA LYS A 66 23.63 0.01 -17.65
C LYS A 66 23.94 -0.69 -18.99
N ALA A 67 23.18 -0.32 -20.03
CA ALA A 67 23.61 -0.29 -21.43
C ALA A 67 22.95 0.91 -22.16
N ASP A 68 23.63 1.45 -23.18
CA ASP A 68 23.34 2.77 -23.78
C ASP A 68 22.10 2.82 -24.67
N TYR A 69 21.31 3.89 -24.55
CA TYR A 69 20.20 4.19 -25.45
C TYR A 69 20.65 5.11 -26.60
N LYS A 70 20.62 4.62 -27.84
CA LYS A 70 20.87 5.43 -29.04
C LYS A 70 19.57 6.07 -29.55
N ALA A 71 19.46 7.39 -29.45
CA ALA A 71 18.38 8.13 -30.07
C ALA A 71 18.55 8.19 -31.60
N THR A 72 17.52 7.78 -32.35
CA THR A 72 17.39 8.05 -33.78
C THR A 72 16.65 9.37 -34.00
N LYS A 73 17.28 10.28 -34.74
CA LYS A 73 16.68 11.56 -35.15
C LYS A 73 15.69 11.34 -36.28
N ASP A 74 14.60 12.11 -36.26
CA ASP A 74 14.07 12.72 -37.48
C ASP A 74 13.68 14.18 -37.20
N LYS A 75 13.86 15.04 -38.21
CA LYS A 75 13.70 16.50 -38.12
C LYS A 75 12.88 16.98 -39.33
N PRO A 76 12.12 18.08 -39.20
CA PRO A 76 12.10 19.04 -40.31
C PRO A 76 12.72 20.42 -40.01
N SER A 77 13.13 21.08 -41.10
CA SER A 77 13.80 22.38 -41.21
C SER A 77 12.97 23.56 -40.64
N ASN A 78 13.56 24.61 -40.04
CA ASN A 78 14.05 25.76 -40.83
C ASN A 78 15.07 26.71 -40.15
N ASN A 79 16.03 27.13 -40.98
CA ASN A 79 16.79 28.40 -41.11
C ASN A 79 16.28 29.65 -40.33
N VAL A 80 17.07 30.70 -40.03
CA VAL A 80 18.51 31.05 -40.17
C VAL A 80 18.77 32.31 -39.32
N ALA A 81 19.96 32.46 -38.73
CA ALA A 81 20.84 33.66 -38.83
C ALA A 81 21.98 33.62 -37.79
N GLU A 82 23.15 34.14 -38.17
CA GLU A 82 24.41 34.12 -37.40
C GLU A 82 24.64 35.44 -36.63
N SER A 83 25.46 35.40 -35.58
CA SER A 83 26.68 36.24 -35.50
C SER A 83 27.53 35.92 -34.26
N ASN A 84 28.86 35.88 -34.45
CA ASN A 84 29.87 35.74 -33.39
C ASN A 84 30.32 37.12 -32.89
N THR A 85 30.88 37.21 -31.69
CA THR A 85 32.30 37.63 -31.47
C THR A 85 32.71 37.56 -29.98
N ASP A 86 33.80 36.83 -29.73
CA ASP A 86 35.02 37.21 -28.97
C ASP A 86 34.92 37.94 -27.62
N VAL A 87 35.34 37.32 -26.49
CA VAL A 87 36.73 37.14 -25.98
C VAL A 87 37.35 38.41 -25.38
N ASN A 88 37.56 38.40 -24.05
CA ASN A 88 38.91 38.61 -23.46
C ASN A 88 39.02 38.20 -21.98
N LYS A 89 40.26 37.93 -21.57
CA LYS A 89 40.69 37.71 -20.17
C LYS A 89 41.19 39.02 -19.56
N ASP A 90 41.41 39.06 -18.25
CA ASP A 90 42.72 39.42 -17.67
C ASP A 90 42.81 39.02 -16.17
N GLU A 91 44.03 38.78 -15.69
CA GLU A 91 44.37 38.40 -14.30
C GLU A 91 45.26 39.48 -13.62
N GLU A 92 45.70 39.19 -12.39
CA GLU A 92 46.71 39.90 -11.56
C GLU A 92 46.25 41.16 -10.79
N SER A 93 46.94 41.58 -9.72
CA SER A 93 47.57 40.87 -8.58
C SER A 93 47.92 41.92 -7.50
N GLY A 94 48.04 41.59 -6.21
CA GLY A 94 48.33 42.62 -5.19
C GLY A 94 48.71 42.15 -3.78
N LYS A 95 49.90 42.56 -3.34
CA LYS A 95 50.58 42.25 -2.05
C LYS A 95 51.37 43.52 -1.62
N ILE A 96 51.68 43.83 -0.35
CA ILE A 96 51.50 43.17 0.96
C ILE A 96 51.40 44.30 2.03
N ASN A 97 50.90 44.13 3.27
CA ASN A 97 51.69 43.67 4.45
C ASN A 97 50.86 43.68 5.78
N THR A 98 51.54 43.44 6.91
CA THR A 98 51.12 43.27 8.31
C THR A 98 50.97 44.53 9.19
N GLN A 99 50.16 44.44 10.26
CA GLN A 99 50.55 44.88 11.61
C GLN A 99 49.94 43.97 12.71
N THR A 100 50.62 43.86 13.85
CA THR A 100 50.40 42.84 14.89
C THR A 100 49.81 43.45 16.17
N GLN A 101 48.80 42.81 16.77
CA GLN A 101 48.50 42.96 18.21
C GLN A 101 48.07 41.61 18.81
N ALA A 102 48.51 41.36 20.04
CA ALA A 102 48.29 40.11 20.75
C ALA A 102 47.42 40.31 21.99
N ASN A 103 46.38 39.48 22.14
CA ASN A 103 45.97 38.78 23.38
C ASN A 103 44.49 38.38 23.31
N THR A 104 44.22 37.08 23.29
CA THR A 104 43.64 36.31 24.43
C THR A 104 43.26 34.92 23.91
N THR A 105 43.87 33.88 24.46
CA THR A 105 43.53 32.49 24.14
C THR A 105 42.28 32.04 24.88
N SER A 106 41.10 32.35 24.33
CA SER A 106 39.91 31.54 24.59
C SER A 106 40.07 30.21 23.85
N ALA A 107 39.93 29.09 24.56
CA ALA A 107 39.81 27.79 23.89
C ALA A 107 38.57 27.84 22.98
N PRO A 108 38.64 27.35 21.73
CA PRO A 108 37.46 27.29 20.89
C PRO A 108 36.44 26.40 21.61
N ALA A 109 35.26 26.98 21.89
CA ALA A 109 34.13 26.20 22.38
C ALA A 109 33.94 25.02 21.42
N LYS A 110 33.92 23.81 21.94
CA LYS A 110 33.67 22.61 21.14
C LYS A 110 32.27 22.80 20.55
N VAL A 111 32.22 23.21 19.29
CA VAL A 111 30.99 23.20 18.50
C VAL A 111 30.66 21.72 18.33
N THR A 112 29.90 21.18 19.27
CA THR A 112 29.06 20.03 19.03
C THR A 112 28.06 20.47 17.98
N THR A 113 28.46 20.36 16.72
CA THR A 113 27.56 20.16 15.61
C THR A 113 26.63 19.04 16.06
N LYS A 114 25.39 19.41 16.36
CA LYS A 114 24.31 18.44 16.54
C LYS A 114 24.35 17.60 15.27
N GLU A 115 24.62 16.30 15.39
CA GLU A 115 24.61 15.41 14.24
C GLU A 115 23.26 15.60 13.55
N SER A 116 23.29 15.84 12.23
CA SER A 116 22.08 16.02 11.45
C SER A 116 21.30 14.72 11.54
N GLU A 117 20.12 14.77 12.14
CA GLU A 117 19.20 13.64 12.28
C GLU A 117 19.00 12.99 10.90
N SER A 118 19.25 11.68 10.76
CA SER A 118 19.14 11.02 9.47
C SER A 118 17.67 10.96 9.07
N ILE A 119 17.37 11.09 7.77
CA ILE A 119 16.00 10.88 7.30
C ILE A 119 15.51 9.45 7.60
N ASP A 120 16.40 8.46 7.56
CA ASP A 120 16.08 7.07 7.93
C ASP A 120 15.63 6.91 9.40
N ASP A 121 16.00 7.84 10.30
CA ASP A 121 15.64 7.77 11.73
C ASP A 121 14.17 8.16 11.99
N TRP A 122 13.57 8.98 11.13
CA TRP A 122 12.23 9.57 11.33
C TRP A 122 11.28 9.43 10.14
N MET A 123 11.77 9.02 8.97
CA MET A 123 11.01 8.57 7.80
C MET A 123 11.69 7.31 7.25
N PRO A 124 11.52 6.14 7.89
CA PRO A 124 12.28 4.93 7.58
C PRO A 124 11.93 4.28 6.23
N ASP A 125 10.78 4.64 5.63
CA ASP A 125 10.36 4.13 4.33
C ASP A 125 11.09 4.88 3.19
N GLN A 126 12.14 4.27 2.65
CA GLN A 126 12.95 4.85 1.57
C GLN A 126 12.19 5.06 0.25
N ASN A 127 11.03 4.42 0.06
CA ASN A 127 10.18 4.68 -1.09
C ASN A 127 9.34 5.95 -0.85
N LEU A 128 8.83 6.14 0.37
CA LEU A 128 8.19 7.39 0.79
C LEU A 128 9.18 8.55 0.70
N GLN A 129 10.42 8.39 1.17
CA GLN A 129 11.47 9.42 1.07
C GLN A 129 11.62 9.96 -0.36
N LYS A 130 11.69 9.08 -1.36
CA LYS A 130 11.78 9.46 -2.78
C LYS A 130 10.56 10.21 -3.29
N VAL A 131 9.36 9.72 -2.95
CA VAL A 131 8.10 10.35 -3.37
C VAL A 131 7.92 11.73 -2.72
N ILE A 132 8.31 11.88 -1.45
CA ILE A 132 8.35 13.17 -0.75
C ILE A 132 9.39 14.11 -1.36
N ALA A 133 10.62 13.63 -1.62
CA ALA A 133 11.68 14.43 -2.24
C ALA A 133 11.27 14.95 -3.63
N TYR A 134 10.62 14.11 -4.44
CA TYR A 134 10.02 14.56 -5.70
C TYR A 134 8.92 15.60 -5.48
N SER A 135 7.99 15.35 -4.56
CA SER A 135 6.87 16.25 -4.29
C SER A 135 7.29 17.63 -3.75
N LEU A 136 8.47 17.73 -3.11
CA LEU A 136 9.01 18.98 -2.57
C LEU A 136 9.95 19.70 -3.55
N TYR A 137 10.73 18.96 -4.35
CA TYR A 137 11.87 19.51 -5.10
C TYR A 137 11.97 19.08 -6.57
N SER A 138 11.05 18.22 -7.05
CA SER A 138 11.14 17.53 -8.35
C SER A 138 12.46 16.75 -8.53
N ASP A 139 12.96 16.18 -7.43
CA ASP A 139 14.24 15.48 -7.32
C ASP A 139 14.08 14.28 -6.37
N ASP A 140 13.92 13.08 -6.92
CA ASP A 140 13.84 11.79 -6.22
C ASP A 140 15.22 11.08 -6.11
N SER A 141 16.30 11.77 -6.48
CA SER A 141 17.66 11.25 -6.31
C SER A 141 18.06 11.20 -4.83
N GLU A 142 19.15 10.50 -4.53
CA GLU A 142 19.80 10.53 -3.21
C GLU A 142 20.08 11.97 -2.74
N THR A 143 20.36 12.89 -3.68
CA THR A 143 20.60 14.31 -3.35
C THR A 143 19.31 15.10 -3.09
N GLY A 144 18.18 14.67 -3.65
CA GLY A 144 16.86 15.20 -3.33
C GLY A 144 16.40 14.76 -1.96
N VAL A 145 16.46 13.44 -1.72
CA VAL A 145 16.15 12.80 -0.44
C VAL A 145 16.96 13.41 0.72
N ALA A 146 18.27 13.61 0.54
CA ALA A 146 19.14 14.20 1.57
C ALA A 146 18.84 15.68 1.91
N LYS A 147 17.98 16.38 1.15
CA LYS A 147 17.53 17.75 1.47
C LYS A 147 16.29 17.78 2.34
N VAL A 148 15.47 16.72 2.32
CA VAL A 148 14.14 16.70 2.95
C VAL A 148 14.26 16.84 4.47
N THR A 149 13.61 17.85 5.04
CA THR A 149 13.50 18.03 6.49
C THR A 149 12.04 18.02 6.97
N LYS A 150 11.88 17.93 8.30
CA LYS A 150 10.57 18.05 8.97
C LYS A 150 9.95 19.44 8.76
N ASP A 151 10.76 20.49 8.58
CA ASP A 151 10.28 21.86 8.35
C ASP A 151 9.74 22.06 6.93
N ASP A 152 10.27 21.34 5.94
CA ASP A 152 9.73 21.31 4.57
C ASP A 152 8.34 20.65 4.57
N LEU A 153 8.24 19.47 5.20
CA LEU A 153 6.98 18.74 5.38
C LEU A 153 5.93 19.58 6.11
N ALA A 154 6.31 20.34 7.15
CA ALA A 154 5.39 21.19 7.91
C ALA A 154 4.66 22.27 7.08
N ASN A 155 5.09 22.51 5.84
CA ASN A 155 4.44 23.41 4.88
C ASN A 155 3.67 22.69 3.76
N MET A 156 3.80 21.37 3.66
CA MET A 156 3.14 20.53 2.66
C MET A 156 1.63 20.46 2.89
N THR A 157 0.84 20.78 1.86
CA THR A 157 -0.63 20.74 1.90
C THR A 157 -1.23 19.59 1.12
N SER A 158 -0.50 18.98 0.19
CA SER A 158 -0.96 17.78 -0.53
C SER A 158 0.17 16.84 -0.90
N LEU A 159 -0.11 15.53 -0.84
CA LEU A 159 0.75 14.45 -1.34
C LEU A 159 -0.01 13.67 -2.40
N ASN A 160 0.46 13.68 -3.64
CA ASN A 160 -0.17 12.99 -4.77
C ASN A 160 0.90 12.32 -5.66
N LEU A 161 0.50 11.30 -6.42
CA LEU A 161 1.29 10.79 -7.55
C LEU A 161 1.48 11.86 -8.63
N ASP A 162 2.73 12.17 -8.97
CA ASP A 162 3.00 12.79 -10.28
C ASP A 162 2.99 11.71 -11.37
N VAL A 163 1.89 11.69 -12.14
CA VAL A 163 1.70 10.71 -13.22
C VAL A 163 2.67 10.93 -14.37
N ASN A 164 3.07 12.18 -14.66
CA ASN A 164 3.99 12.46 -15.77
C ASN A 164 5.39 11.96 -15.43
N HIS A 165 5.88 12.25 -14.22
CA HIS A 165 7.16 11.73 -13.73
C HIS A 165 7.15 10.21 -13.66
N ALA A 166 6.06 9.60 -13.19
CA ALA A 166 5.90 8.14 -13.15
C ALA A 166 5.78 7.48 -14.55
N GLU A 167 5.38 8.24 -15.59
CA GLU A 167 5.43 7.81 -16.98
C GLU A 167 6.83 7.90 -17.60
N GLU A 168 7.66 8.84 -17.16
CA GLU A 168 9.02 9.04 -17.65
C GLU A 168 10.03 8.15 -16.90
N ASP A 169 9.91 8.03 -15.57
CA ASP A 169 10.71 7.15 -14.71
C ASP A 169 9.89 5.97 -14.13
N PRO A 170 10.04 4.75 -14.68
CA PRO A 170 9.40 3.56 -14.13
C PRO A 170 9.94 3.15 -12.74
N TYR A 171 11.13 3.60 -12.34
CA TYR A 171 11.66 3.34 -11.00
C TYR A 171 11.02 4.24 -9.95
N TYR A 172 10.59 5.45 -10.30
CA TYR A 172 9.76 6.29 -9.43
C TYR A 172 8.39 5.62 -9.21
N TYR A 173 7.73 5.15 -10.28
CA TYR A 173 6.46 4.43 -10.12
C TYR A 173 6.63 3.13 -9.33
N LEU A 174 7.74 2.41 -9.53
CA LEU A 174 8.06 1.23 -8.72
C LEU A 174 8.24 1.59 -7.24
N ALA A 175 8.94 2.69 -6.93
CA ALA A 175 9.08 3.17 -5.54
C ALA A 175 7.70 3.52 -4.96
N TYR A 176 6.91 4.35 -5.63
CA TYR A 176 5.55 4.71 -5.23
C TYR A 176 4.67 3.49 -4.92
N MET A 177 4.72 2.46 -5.77
CA MET A 177 3.98 1.20 -5.56
C MET A 177 4.51 0.36 -4.40
N ASN A 178 5.76 0.56 -3.96
CA ASN A 178 6.41 -0.14 -2.86
C ASN A 178 6.51 0.68 -1.55
N ILE A 179 5.81 1.81 -1.43
CA ILE A 179 5.59 2.44 -0.12
C ILE A 179 4.85 1.43 0.77
N GLN A 180 5.27 1.29 2.03
CA GLN A 180 4.74 0.35 3.01
C GLN A 180 4.16 1.06 4.24
N SER A 181 4.84 2.12 4.71
CA SER A 181 4.42 2.94 5.85
C SER A 181 4.47 4.42 5.51
N LEU A 182 3.59 5.20 6.14
CA LEU A 182 3.60 6.66 6.10
C LEU A 182 4.41 7.31 7.24
N GLU A 183 5.13 6.54 8.06
CA GLU A 183 5.98 7.06 9.14
C GLU A 183 6.93 8.15 8.64
N GLY A 184 6.92 9.29 9.31
CA GLY A 184 7.53 10.56 8.91
C GLY A 184 6.53 11.58 8.36
N LEU A 185 5.38 11.16 7.84
CA LEU A 185 4.36 12.08 7.31
C LEU A 185 3.59 12.83 8.42
N GLN A 186 3.67 12.40 9.69
CA GLN A 186 3.09 13.11 10.83
C GLN A 186 3.63 14.55 11.02
N TYR A 187 4.81 14.85 10.45
CA TYR A 187 5.37 16.21 10.45
C TYR A 187 4.67 17.14 9.44
N ALA A 188 3.90 16.62 8.48
CA ALA A 188 3.12 17.39 7.52
C ALA A 188 1.82 17.96 8.13
N THR A 189 1.96 18.75 9.20
CA THR A 189 0.83 19.26 10.01
C THR A 189 -0.20 20.11 9.25
N LYS A 190 0.15 20.61 8.05
CA LYS A 190 -0.74 21.36 7.15
C LYS A 190 -1.35 20.51 6.02
N LEU A 191 -1.14 19.19 6.00
CA LEU A 191 -1.64 18.31 4.95
C LEU A 191 -3.18 18.31 4.93
N GLU A 192 -3.74 18.73 3.79
CA GLU A 192 -5.19 18.82 3.54
C GLU A 192 -5.70 17.71 2.61
N SER A 193 -4.81 17.14 1.77
CA SER A 193 -5.15 16.09 0.82
C SER A 193 -4.03 15.06 0.69
N ILE A 194 -4.38 13.77 0.63
CA ILE A 194 -3.45 12.69 0.29
C ILE A 194 -4.10 11.76 -0.74
N ASN A 195 -3.41 11.54 -1.87
CA ASN A 195 -3.76 10.53 -2.85
C ASN A 195 -2.54 9.65 -3.16
N LEU A 196 -2.53 8.45 -2.57
CA LEU A 196 -1.51 7.41 -2.83
C LEU A 196 -2.10 6.18 -3.55
N SER A 197 -3.20 6.38 -4.28
CA SER A 197 -3.80 5.32 -5.10
C SER A 197 -2.93 5.02 -6.34
N PRO A 198 -2.71 3.75 -6.72
CA PRO A 198 -2.12 3.37 -8.00
C PRO A 198 -2.85 4.00 -9.21
N SER A 199 -2.10 4.40 -10.23
CA SER A 199 -2.70 4.86 -11.49
C SER A 199 -3.09 3.66 -12.35
N ILE A 200 -4.34 3.63 -12.83
CA ILE A 200 -4.86 2.56 -13.69
C ILE A 200 -4.06 2.45 -14.99
N ASP A 201 -3.73 3.58 -15.62
CA ASP A 201 -3.03 3.58 -16.91
C ASP A 201 -1.56 3.16 -16.76
N LEU A 202 -0.90 3.60 -15.67
CA LEU A 202 0.45 3.12 -15.33
C LEU A 202 0.45 1.65 -14.93
N ASN A 203 -0.58 1.19 -14.21
CA ASN A 203 -0.73 -0.23 -13.88
C ASN A 203 -0.90 -1.10 -15.13
N LEU A 204 -1.70 -0.65 -16.10
CA LEU A 204 -1.83 -1.32 -17.40
C LEU A 204 -0.51 -1.31 -18.18
N ARG A 205 0.23 -0.19 -18.16
CA ARG A 205 1.51 -0.01 -18.86
C ARG A 205 2.65 -0.87 -18.27
N TYR A 206 2.80 -0.90 -16.95
CA TYR A 206 3.94 -1.54 -16.28
C TYR A 206 3.65 -2.96 -15.75
N TYR A 207 2.41 -3.26 -15.38
CA TYR A 207 2.02 -4.57 -14.82
C TYR A 207 1.03 -5.35 -15.70
N GLY A 208 0.53 -4.77 -16.81
CA GLY A 208 -0.40 -5.45 -17.72
C GLY A 208 -1.80 -5.67 -17.15
N THR A 209 -2.16 -5.00 -16.06
CA THR A 209 -3.46 -5.12 -15.38
C THR A 209 -3.82 -3.80 -14.72
N ALA A 210 -5.08 -3.38 -14.74
CA ALA A 210 -5.52 -2.17 -14.00
C ALA A 210 -5.41 -2.34 -12.47
N LEU A 211 -5.37 -3.60 -12.00
CA LEU A 211 -5.56 -3.99 -10.60
C LEU A 211 -4.26 -4.50 -9.97
N ALA A 212 -3.16 -3.80 -10.23
CA ALA A 212 -1.98 -3.89 -9.38
C ALA A 212 -2.22 -3.06 -8.11
N TYR A 213 -1.80 -3.59 -6.97
CA TYR A 213 -1.92 -2.96 -5.66
C TYR A 213 -0.57 -2.38 -5.25
N SER A 214 -0.58 -1.25 -4.55
CA SER A 214 0.59 -0.80 -3.81
C SER A 214 0.74 -1.60 -2.51
N THR A 215 1.94 -1.61 -1.93
CA THR A 215 2.22 -2.33 -0.67
C THR A 215 1.87 -1.53 0.59
N LEU A 216 1.22 -0.37 0.46
CA LEU A 216 0.96 0.53 1.58
C LEU A 216 -0.04 -0.11 2.55
N TYR A 217 0.41 -0.44 3.76
CA TYR A 217 -0.43 -1.07 4.79
C TYR A 217 -0.53 -0.24 6.08
N ASP A 218 0.50 0.55 6.39
CA ASP A 218 0.57 1.36 7.60
C ASP A 218 0.38 2.85 7.29
N ILE A 219 -0.73 3.40 7.78
CA ILE A 219 -1.12 4.80 7.65
C ILE A 219 -1.15 5.52 9.01
N SER A 220 -0.54 4.95 10.05
CA SER A 220 -0.59 5.42 11.44
C SER A 220 -0.16 6.90 11.60
N ALA A 221 0.83 7.34 10.82
CA ALA A 221 1.30 8.72 10.74
C ALA A 221 0.22 9.76 10.39
N LEU A 222 -0.90 9.36 9.78
CA LEU A 222 -2.01 10.27 9.49
C LEU A 222 -2.76 10.71 10.75
N LYS A 223 -2.63 10.01 11.89
CA LYS A 223 -3.49 10.13 13.08
C LYS A 223 -3.74 11.56 13.57
N ASP A 224 -2.70 12.37 13.71
CA ASP A 224 -2.83 13.73 14.25
C ASP A 224 -2.94 14.83 13.16
N LEU A 225 -2.96 14.43 11.88
CA LEU A 225 -3.15 15.34 10.75
C LEU A 225 -4.63 15.76 10.64
N ASN A 226 -5.03 16.74 11.47
CA ASN A 226 -6.42 17.20 11.61
C ASN A 226 -6.87 18.16 10.49
N ASN A 227 -5.96 18.53 9.59
CA ASN A 227 -6.27 19.33 8.40
C ASN A 227 -6.77 18.50 7.21
N LEU A 228 -6.61 17.17 7.25
CA LEU A 228 -7.05 16.27 6.20
C LEU A 228 -8.53 16.44 5.87
N SER A 229 -8.78 16.66 4.58
CA SER A 229 -10.08 16.94 3.99
C SER A 229 -10.45 15.95 2.89
N SER A 230 -9.44 15.49 2.11
CA SER A 230 -9.54 14.37 1.18
C SER A 230 -8.46 13.31 1.47
N VAL A 231 -8.86 12.03 1.49
CA VAL A 231 -7.98 10.87 1.70
C VAL A 231 -8.32 9.80 0.66
N VAL A 232 -7.41 9.55 -0.28
CA VAL A 232 -7.62 8.70 -1.45
C VAL A 232 -6.52 7.62 -1.53
N LEU A 233 -6.80 6.49 -0.90
CA LEU A 233 -5.90 5.36 -0.68
C LEU A 233 -6.53 4.06 -1.21
N GLN A 234 -7.01 4.07 -2.45
CA GLN A 234 -7.55 2.88 -3.11
C GLN A 234 -6.45 1.94 -3.58
N GLN A 235 -6.75 0.64 -3.67
CA GLN A 235 -5.82 -0.38 -4.19
C GLN A 235 -4.48 -0.43 -3.43
N CYS A 236 -4.55 -0.24 -2.11
CA CYS A 236 -3.44 -0.43 -1.17
C CYS A 236 -3.63 -1.75 -0.39
N GLN A 237 -2.81 -2.00 0.63
CA GLN A 237 -2.90 -3.18 1.50
C GLN A 237 -3.37 -2.82 2.93
N ILE A 238 -4.12 -1.72 3.07
CA ILE A 238 -4.57 -1.18 4.35
C ILE A 238 -5.59 -2.12 5.01
N ARG A 239 -5.50 -2.26 6.33
CA ARG A 239 -6.41 -3.07 7.17
C ARG A 239 -6.95 -2.28 8.35
N ASP A 240 -6.07 -1.51 8.99
CA ASP A 240 -6.37 -0.61 10.11
C ASP A 240 -6.52 0.82 9.57
N ILE A 241 -7.66 1.46 9.85
CA ILE A 241 -7.94 2.86 9.54
C ILE A 241 -8.16 3.73 10.79
N SER A 242 -7.71 3.29 11.96
CA SER A 242 -7.77 4.05 13.21
C SER A 242 -7.10 5.42 13.13
N ALA A 243 -6.11 5.59 12.25
CA ALA A 243 -5.47 6.88 11.93
C ALA A 243 -6.39 7.89 11.22
N LEU A 244 -7.53 7.43 10.69
CA LEU A 244 -8.57 8.27 10.09
C LEU A 244 -9.68 8.64 11.08
N ALA A 245 -9.59 8.25 12.36
CA ALA A 245 -10.56 8.69 13.35
C ALA A 245 -10.45 10.18 13.70
N ASN A 246 -11.57 10.80 14.03
CA ASN A 246 -11.71 12.18 14.52
C ASN A 246 -11.10 13.24 13.59
N LYS A 247 -11.37 13.15 12.29
CA LYS A 247 -10.93 14.12 11.27
C LYS A 247 -11.99 15.20 11.05
N PRO A 248 -11.89 16.37 11.72
CA PRO A 248 -12.95 17.37 11.70
C PRO A 248 -13.18 18.00 10.31
N LYS A 249 -12.21 17.90 9.40
CA LYS A 249 -12.31 18.43 8.03
C LYS A 249 -12.56 17.38 6.95
N LEU A 250 -12.52 16.08 7.27
CA LEU A 250 -12.65 15.02 6.27
C LEU A 250 -14.04 15.07 5.63
N TYR A 251 -14.07 15.22 4.31
CA TYR A 251 -15.29 15.23 3.50
C TYR A 251 -15.23 14.24 2.34
N ASP A 252 -14.04 13.82 1.91
CA ASP A 252 -13.84 12.87 0.82
C ASP A 252 -12.90 11.75 1.30
N CYS A 253 -13.41 10.53 1.36
CA CYS A 253 -12.65 9.37 1.83
C CYS A 253 -12.84 8.20 0.87
N SER A 254 -11.73 7.70 0.34
CA SER A 254 -11.71 6.75 -0.77
C SER A 254 -10.69 5.66 -0.51
N ILE A 255 -11.17 4.56 0.08
CA ILE A 255 -10.42 3.44 0.67
C ILE A 255 -10.91 2.08 0.11
N SER A 256 -11.62 2.10 -1.01
CA SER A 256 -12.02 0.90 -1.75
C SER A 256 -10.81 0.06 -2.20
N TYR A 257 -11.00 -1.24 -2.40
CA TYR A 257 -9.92 -2.18 -2.75
C TYR A 257 -8.78 -2.17 -1.73
N ASN A 258 -9.09 -2.39 -0.45
CA ASN A 258 -8.13 -2.67 0.61
C ASN A 258 -8.53 -4.00 1.30
N ALA A 259 -8.10 -4.24 2.54
CA ALA A 259 -8.48 -5.39 3.36
C ALA A 259 -9.13 -4.97 4.68
N ILE A 260 -9.92 -3.90 4.67
CA ILE A 260 -10.54 -3.27 5.85
C ILE A 260 -11.81 -4.04 6.24
N THR A 261 -11.98 -4.28 7.54
CA THR A 261 -13.16 -4.95 8.13
C THR A 261 -13.88 -4.13 9.19
N ASP A 262 -13.19 -3.17 9.82
CA ASP A 262 -13.77 -2.23 10.80
C ASP A 262 -13.72 -0.81 10.23
N PHE A 263 -14.91 -0.23 10.02
CA PHE A 263 -15.11 1.13 9.51
C PHE A 263 -15.55 2.12 10.59
N SER A 264 -15.70 1.67 11.85
CA SER A 264 -16.09 2.53 12.96
C SER A 264 -15.19 3.73 13.26
N PRO A 265 -13.86 3.76 12.91
CA PRO A 265 -13.06 4.99 13.01
C PRO A 265 -13.69 6.20 12.31
N LEU A 266 -14.32 5.99 11.15
CA LEU A 266 -14.99 7.03 10.36
C LEU A 266 -16.33 7.48 10.99
N GLY A 267 -16.82 6.77 12.02
CA GLY A 267 -18.07 7.08 12.72
C GLY A 267 -18.07 8.42 13.45
N SER A 268 -16.87 8.93 13.77
CA SER A 268 -16.63 10.21 14.43
C SER A 268 -16.58 11.41 13.48
N ASP A 269 -16.44 11.19 12.17
CA ASP A 269 -16.16 12.25 11.21
C ASP A 269 -17.45 12.93 10.73
N GLU A 270 -17.89 13.95 11.48
CA GLU A 270 -19.18 14.60 11.24
C GLU A 270 -19.37 15.12 9.80
N ASN A 271 -18.33 15.67 9.19
CA ASN A 271 -18.41 16.21 7.84
C ASN A 271 -18.56 15.09 6.79
N LEU A 272 -17.74 14.05 6.88
CA LEU A 272 -17.82 12.86 6.04
C LEU A 272 -19.21 12.21 6.14
N ARG A 273 -19.73 12.04 7.36
CA ARG A 273 -21.03 11.39 7.61
C ARG A 273 -22.25 12.21 7.19
N LYS A 274 -22.20 13.54 7.26
CA LYS A 274 -23.34 14.41 6.95
C LYS A 274 -23.44 14.75 5.47
N ASN A 275 -22.32 15.09 4.84
CA ASN A 275 -22.30 15.67 3.49
C ASN A 275 -21.14 15.14 2.61
N GLY A 276 -20.37 14.17 3.11
CA GLY A 276 -19.17 13.70 2.43
C GLY A 276 -19.40 12.61 1.38
N ILE A 277 -18.29 12.21 0.76
CA ILE A 277 -18.20 11.13 -0.21
C ILE A 277 -17.36 10.02 0.42
N LEU A 278 -17.96 8.84 0.58
CA LEU A 278 -17.26 7.64 1.05
C LEU A 278 -17.26 6.57 -0.06
N SER A 279 -16.06 6.12 -0.45
CA SER A 279 -15.85 4.95 -1.29
C SER A 279 -15.06 3.91 -0.50
N ALA A 280 -15.75 2.87 -0.02
CA ALA A 280 -15.20 1.87 0.91
C ALA A 280 -15.50 0.40 0.49
N TYR A 281 -15.81 0.20 -0.78
CA TYR A 281 -16.28 -1.06 -1.36
C TYR A 281 -15.14 -1.96 -1.88
N TYR A 282 -15.48 -3.19 -2.27
CA TYR A 282 -14.55 -4.20 -2.81
C TYR A 282 -13.33 -4.47 -1.92
N GLN A 283 -13.54 -4.47 -0.60
CA GLN A 283 -12.52 -5.00 0.32
C GLN A 283 -12.25 -6.49 0.03
N ALA A 284 -11.02 -6.94 0.30
CA ALA A 284 -10.57 -8.27 -0.07
C ALA A 284 -9.56 -8.82 0.95
N GLY A 285 -9.97 -9.82 1.72
CA GLY A 285 -9.06 -10.61 2.56
C GLY A 285 -8.92 -12.03 2.02
N ALA A 286 -7.77 -12.37 1.45
CA ALA A 286 -7.43 -13.74 1.05
C ALA A 286 -6.52 -14.40 2.09
N TYR A 287 -6.80 -15.67 2.42
CA TYR A 287 -6.07 -16.45 3.41
C TYR A 287 -5.31 -17.61 2.76
N ASN A 288 -4.40 -18.22 3.53
CA ASN A 288 -3.69 -19.44 3.12
C ASN A 288 -4.67 -20.60 2.91
N THR A 289 -4.32 -21.52 2.01
CA THR A 289 -5.11 -22.73 1.75
C THR A 289 -5.27 -23.57 3.00
N LEU A 290 -6.51 -23.85 3.39
CA LEU A 290 -6.85 -24.73 4.50
C LEU A 290 -6.87 -26.20 4.04
N GLY A 291 -6.07 -27.04 4.69
CA GLY A 291 -6.20 -28.50 4.55
C GLY A 291 -7.36 -29.01 5.40
N VAL A 292 -8.34 -29.66 4.78
CA VAL A 292 -9.54 -30.18 5.45
C VAL A 292 -9.57 -31.70 5.33
N SER A 293 -9.38 -32.43 6.43
CA SER A 293 -9.46 -33.90 6.40
C SER A 293 -10.88 -34.36 6.05
N GLN A 294 -10.97 -35.32 5.13
CA GLN A 294 -12.22 -35.96 4.74
C GLN A 294 -12.93 -36.66 5.92
N LYS A 295 -12.20 -36.97 7.00
CA LYS A 295 -12.73 -37.54 8.25
C LYS A 295 -13.43 -36.51 9.14
N THR A 296 -13.12 -35.23 8.97
CA THR A 296 -13.69 -34.11 9.74
C THR A 296 -13.99 -32.93 8.79
N PRO A 297 -14.94 -33.07 7.85
CA PRO A 297 -15.18 -32.12 6.77
C PRO A 297 -15.99 -30.88 7.19
N TYR A 298 -16.11 -30.61 8.49
CA TYR A 298 -16.89 -29.51 9.04
C TYR A 298 -15.95 -28.38 9.46
N ILE A 299 -16.07 -27.22 8.80
CA ILE A 299 -15.25 -26.05 9.07
C ILE A 299 -16.14 -24.90 9.54
N THR A 300 -15.81 -24.32 10.70
CA THR A 300 -16.26 -22.99 11.09
C THR A 300 -15.06 -22.07 11.01
N VAL A 301 -15.17 -20.96 10.28
CA VAL A 301 -14.08 -20.00 10.17
C VAL A 301 -14.39 -18.79 11.05
N THR A 302 -13.45 -18.44 11.93
CA THR A 302 -13.49 -17.23 12.75
C THR A 302 -12.68 -16.13 12.07
N TYR A 303 -13.23 -14.91 12.08
CA TYR A 303 -12.64 -13.72 11.48
C TYR A 303 -12.91 -12.50 12.38
N PRO A 304 -12.19 -11.38 12.21
CA PRO A 304 -12.50 -10.13 12.89
C PRO A 304 -13.96 -9.70 12.60
N PRO A 305 -14.64 -9.02 13.54
CA PRO A 305 -16.00 -8.56 13.30
C PRO A 305 -16.02 -7.55 12.15
N PHE A 306 -17.04 -7.66 11.30
CA PHE A 306 -17.30 -6.67 10.26
C PHE A 306 -18.15 -5.54 10.84
N ILE A 307 -17.57 -4.36 11.02
CA ILE A 307 -18.20 -3.22 11.68
C ILE A 307 -18.36 -2.07 10.68
N ASP A 308 -19.57 -1.55 10.55
CA ASP A 308 -19.89 -0.42 9.68
C ASP A 308 -19.55 0.94 10.31
N VAL A 309 -19.60 2.00 9.52
CA VAL A 309 -19.28 3.39 9.90
C VAL A 309 -20.11 3.88 11.11
N ASP A 310 -21.34 3.39 11.29
CA ASP A 310 -22.19 3.73 12.44
C ASP A 310 -21.92 2.86 13.69
N GLY A 311 -20.94 1.95 13.63
CA GLY A 311 -20.63 0.98 14.68
C GLY A 311 -21.52 -0.26 14.69
N SER A 312 -22.47 -0.39 13.75
CA SER A 312 -23.31 -1.60 13.63
C SER A 312 -22.55 -2.76 13.00
N GLN A 313 -22.98 -3.99 13.28
CA GLN A 313 -22.44 -5.18 12.62
C GLN A 313 -22.96 -5.27 11.18
N MET A 314 -22.05 -5.45 10.23
CA MET A 314 -22.39 -5.63 8.82
C MET A 314 -23.14 -6.94 8.58
N THR A 315 -23.97 -6.97 7.53
CA THR A 315 -24.61 -8.21 7.07
C THR A 315 -23.58 -9.07 6.36
N ILE A 316 -23.53 -10.36 6.68
CA ILE A 316 -22.75 -11.37 5.96
C ILE A 316 -23.64 -12.31 5.18
N ARG A 317 -23.15 -12.79 4.04
CA ARG A 317 -23.71 -13.94 3.33
C ARG A 317 -22.61 -14.78 2.68
N ILE A 318 -22.98 -15.98 2.26
CA ILE A 318 -22.14 -16.78 1.38
C ILE A 318 -22.00 -16.05 0.02
N ALA A 319 -20.80 -16.03 -0.54
CA ALA A 319 -20.57 -15.60 -1.91
C ALA A 319 -20.57 -16.83 -2.85
N ASN A 320 -21.67 -17.03 -3.57
CA ASN A 320 -21.90 -18.19 -4.44
C ASN A 320 -22.61 -17.87 -5.77
N ASP A 321 -23.01 -16.62 -6.03
CA ASP A 321 -23.71 -16.21 -7.26
C ASP A 321 -22.77 -15.41 -8.19
N ASP A 322 -22.63 -15.83 -9.46
CA ASP A 322 -21.74 -15.16 -10.43
C ASP A 322 -22.16 -13.73 -10.79
N ASN A 323 -23.46 -13.41 -10.72
CA ASN A 323 -24.01 -12.12 -11.11
C ASN A 323 -23.89 -11.13 -9.95
N GLU A 324 -24.24 -11.55 -8.72
CA GLU A 324 -24.07 -10.70 -7.55
C GLU A 324 -22.59 -10.55 -7.18
N ASP A 325 -21.87 -11.66 -7.06
CA ASP A 325 -20.48 -11.72 -6.56
C ASP A 325 -19.44 -11.61 -7.68
N HIS A 326 -19.77 -10.88 -8.76
CA HIS A 326 -18.97 -10.79 -9.98
C HIS A 326 -17.50 -10.39 -9.75
N PHE A 327 -17.19 -9.61 -8.70
CA PHE A 327 -15.81 -9.26 -8.32
C PHE A 327 -15.02 -10.49 -7.85
N ALA A 328 -15.64 -11.34 -7.03
CA ALA A 328 -15.07 -12.57 -6.50
C ALA A 328 -15.39 -13.80 -7.38
N SER A 329 -15.86 -13.64 -8.63
CA SER A 329 -16.44 -14.73 -9.45
C SER A 329 -15.55 -15.96 -9.66
N ALA A 330 -14.22 -15.80 -9.54
CA ALA A 330 -13.24 -16.88 -9.64
C ALA A 330 -13.00 -17.66 -8.33
N TYR A 331 -13.59 -17.19 -7.21
CA TYR A 331 -13.37 -17.64 -5.84
C TYR A 331 -14.68 -17.95 -5.11
N LEU A 332 -15.76 -18.25 -5.83
CA LEU A 332 -17.08 -18.44 -5.24
C LEU A 332 -17.30 -19.85 -4.67
N SER A 333 -18.19 -19.94 -3.68
CA SER A 333 -18.51 -21.16 -2.94
C SER A 333 -19.43 -22.10 -3.74
N LYS A 334 -18.91 -22.75 -4.79
CA LYS A 334 -19.68 -23.45 -5.85
C LYS A 334 -19.61 -24.98 -5.86
N TRP A 335 -19.52 -25.66 -4.71
CA TRP A 335 -19.51 -27.13 -4.66
C TRP A 335 -20.80 -27.73 -4.10
N LYS A 336 -21.22 -28.86 -4.72
CA LYS A 336 -22.19 -29.85 -4.18
C LYS A 336 -23.46 -29.27 -3.52
N ASP A 337 -23.92 -28.13 -3.99
CA ASP A 337 -25.07 -27.39 -3.42
C ASP A 337 -24.92 -27.00 -1.93
N ASN A 338 -23.72 -27.17 -1.33
CA ASN A 338 -23.43 -26.86 0.07
C ASN A 338 -22.40 -25.74 0.17
N ALA A 339 -22.83 -24.55 -0.25
CA ALA A 339 -22.00 -23.36 -0.30
C ALA A 339 -21.63 -22.80 1.10
N GLY A 340 -22.15 -23.39 2.18
CA GLY A 340 -22.02 -22.91 3.57
C GLY A 340 -23.34 -22.34 4.12
N GLN A 341 -23.38 -22.12 5.43
CA GLN A 341 -24.51 -21.53 6.14
C GLN A 341 -24.02 -20.47 7.12
N VAL A 342 -24.67 -19.30 7.11
CA VAL A 342 -24.49 -18.28 8.15
C VAL A 342 -25.14 -18.81 9.44
N THR A 343 -24.45 -18.68 10.56
CA THR A 343 -24.93 -19.11 11.87
C THR A 343 -26.08 -18.22 12.39
N ALA A 344 -26.87 -18.73 13.34
CA ALA A 344 -28.03 -18.03 13.87
C ALA A 344 -27.71 -16.72 14.63
N ASP A 345 -26.44 -16.51 15.01
CA ASP A 345 -25.95 -15.25 15.58
C ASP A 345 -25.65 -14.17 14.51
N GLY A 346 -25.64 -14.53 13.23
CA GLY A 346 -25.29 -13.65 12.11
C GLY A 346 -23.79 -13.34 12.00
N GLN A 347 -22.91 -13.99 12.77
CA GLN A 347 -21.50 -13.59 12.91
C GLN A 347 -20.49 -14.57 12.33
N HIS A 348 -20.87 -15.84 12.13
CA HIS A 348 -19.99 -16.89 11.66
C HIS A 348 -20.57 -17.59 10.42
N VAL A 349 -19.70 -18.35 9.74
CA VAL A 349 -20.12 -19.24 8.66
C VAL A 349 -19.59 -20.64 8.92
N VAL A 350 -20.47 -21.63 8.77
CA VAL A 350 -20.17 -23.06 8.84
C VAL A 350 -20.25 -23.65 7.44
N TRP A 351 -19.26 -24.45 7.07
CA TRP A 351 -19.24 -25.26 5.87
C TRP A 351 -19.22 -26.74 6.22
N ASP A 352 -20.12 -27.49 5.60
CA ASP A 352 -20.06 -28.94 5.54
C ASP A 352 -19.54 -29.34 4.15
N LEU A 353 -18.29 -29.80 4.13
CA LEU A 353 -17.54 -30.18 2.94
C LEU A 353 -17.68 -31.69 2.64
N SER A 354 -18.64 -32.36 3.27
CA SER A 354 -18.84 -33.81 3.17
C SER A 354 -19.00 -34.32 1.74
N GLY A 355 -18.40 -35.49 1.50
CA GLY A 355 -18.46 -36.17 0.21
C GLY A 355 -17.64 -35.51 -0.91
N LEU A 356 -16.93 -34.39 -0.66
CA LEU A 356 -15.88 -33.94 -1.57
C LEU A 356 -14.72 -34.96 -1.57
N PRO A 357 -14.17 -35.32 -2.74
CA PRO A 357 -13.08 -36.27 -2.83
C PRO A 357 -11.76 -35.66 -2.33
N VAL A 358 -10.85 -36.50 -1.84
CA VAL A 358 -9.47 -36.10 -1.52
C VAL A 358 -8.80 -35.48 -2.76
N GLY A 359 -8.06 -34.40 -2.56
CA GLY A 359 -7.49 -33.57 -3.63
C GLY A 359 -8.46 -32.56 -4.26
N TYR A 360 -9.74 -32.52 -3.86
CA TYR A 360 -10.65 -31.45 -4.29
C TYR A 360 -10.18 -30.10 -3.75
N LYS A 361 -10.18 -29.07 -4.60
CA LYS A 361 -9.81 -27.69 -4.25
C LYS A 361 -10.96 -26.72 -4.51
N GLY A 362 -11.24 -25.84 -3.55
CA GLY A 362 -12.35 -24.89 -3.62
C GLY A 362 -12.08 -23.61 -2.81
N TYR A 363 -13.10 -22.76 -2.66
CA TYR A 363 -13.01 -21.45 -2.00
C TYR A 363 -14.22 -21.18 -1.10
N MET A 364 -14.03 -21.24 0.22
CA MET A 364 -15.00 -20.78 1.20
C MET A 364 -14.97 -19.25 1.24
N THR A 365 -16.00 -18.63 0.69
CA THR A 365 -16.03 -17.16 0.50
C THR A 365 -17.28 -16.53 1.09
N ILE A 366 -17.05 -15.49 1.87
CA ILE A 366 -18.05 -14.66 2.55
C ILE A 366 -18.10 -13.32 1.85
N ASN A 367 -19.30 -12.84 1.52
CA ASN A 367 -19.53 -11.42 1.21
C ASN A 367 -20.00 -10.71 2.50
N PHE A 368 -19.43 -9.55 2.80
CA PHE A 368 -19.84 -8.71 3.91
C PHE A 368 -20.20 -7.30 3.42
N LYS A 369 -21.26 -6.72 3.96
CA LYS A 369 -21.79 -5.43 3.48
C LYS A 369 -22.47 -4.62 4.59
N GLY A 370 -22.07 -3.36 4.72
CA GLY A 370 -22.67 -2.36 5.58
C GLY A 370 -23.78 -1.55 4.88
N ASN A 371 -24.55 -0.83 5.70
CA ASN A 371 -25.55 0.14 5.27
C ASN A 371 -24.91 1.38 4.61
N SER A 372 -23.67 1.72 4.99
CA SER A 372 -22.86 2.77 4.34
C SER A 372 -22.48 2.45 2.88
N GLY A 373 -22.63 1.19 2.45
CA GLY A 373 -22.10 0.68 1.18
C GLY A 373 -20.64 0.20 1.27
N ALA A 374 -19.97 0.37 2.42
CA ALA A 374 -18.71 -0.30 2.72
C ALA A 374 -18.90 -1.84 2.73
N GLY A 375 -17.86 -2.58 2.33
CA GLY A 375 -17.94 -4.04 2.29
C GLY A 375 -17.04 -4.68 1.25
N GLY A 376 -17.07 -6.02 1.21
CA GLY A 376 -16.17 -6.80 0.37
C GLY A 376 -16.28 -8.30 0.59
N TYR A 377 -15.16 -8.99 0.44
CA TYR A 377 -15.08 -10.44 0.41
C TYR A 377 -13.96 -10.98 1.30
N LEU A 378 -14.25 -12.09 1.99
CA LEU A 378 -13.29 -12.87 2.75
C LEU A 378 -13.17 -14.25 2.09
N ILE A 379 -11.98 -14.64 1.65
CA ILE A 379 -11.74 -15.82 0.81
C ILE A 379 -10.76 -16.78 1.50
N TYR A 380 -11.22 -18.01 1.70
CA TYR A 380 -10.44 -19.13 2.21
C TYR A 380 -10.36 -20.23 1.15
N PRO A 381 -9.25 -20.31 0.40
CA PRO A 381 -8.96 -21.49 -0.40
C PRO A 381 -8.91 -22.73 0.51
N PHE A 382 -9.36 -23.88 0.02
CA PHE A 382 -9.22 -25.14 0.75
C PHE A 382 -8.87 -26.30 -0.16
N GLU A 383 -8.30 -27.34 0.43
CA GLU A 383 -8.01 -28.63 -0.19
C GLU A 383 -8.46 -29.77 0.72
N ILE A 384 -9.18 -30.75 0.19
CA ILE A 384 -9.58 -31.94 0.95
C ILE A 384 -8.39 -32.90 1.04
N THR A 385 -8.05 -33.33 2.26
CA THR A 385 -6.97 -34.28 2.56
C THR A 385 -7.53 -35.58 3.12
N ASP A 386 -6.69 -36.61 3.24
CA ASP A 386 -7.01 -37.89 3.89
C ASP A 386 -7.33 -37.75 5.41
#